data_AF-A0A1H1YFP7-F1
#
_entry.id   AF-A0A1H1YFP7-F1
#
_cell.length_a   1.000
_cell.length_b   1.000
_cell.length_c   1.000
_cell.angle_alpha   90.00
_cell.angle_beta   90.00
_cell.angle_gamma   90.00
#
_symmetry.space_group_name_H-M   'P 1'
#
loop_
_entity.id
_entity.type
_entity.pdbx_description
1 polymer ?
#
loop_
_entity_poly.entity_id
_entity_poly.type
_entity_poly.pdbx_seq_one_letter_code
_entity_poly.pdbx_strand_id
1 'polypeptide(L)'
;MSRELLIGVVDSGHAPHQSALVRAARGFYLVGDELQEDAAQTDRLGHGSAVLEALALEPGVVRGCVAQVFAERWQTSPLQVAAAVHWLIEQDVALINLSLGLRHDRPLLREACERALAAGVLLCASSPAQGEAVWPASYPGVLRITGDARCAPGQWSWLASAQADFGAPVTAGGLAGASLACAHFSGLLARHLHDHPGSDRAALLDHLRCGAAFLGPERRGRHP
;
A
#
# COMPACT_ATOMS: atom_id res chain seq x y z
N MET A 1 1.36 19.82 -19.76
CA MET A 1 0.67 19.72 -18.45
C MET A 1 1.08 18.39 -17.85
N SER A 2 1.71 18.37 -16.67
CA SER A 2 2.01 17.12 -15.98
C SER A 2 0.69 16.46 -15.57
N ARG A 3 0.61 15.13 -15.74
CA ARG A 3 -0.54 14.33 -15.36
C ARG A 3 -0.71 14.37 -13.84
N GLU A 4 -1.95 14.42 -13.36
CA GLU A 4 -2.25 14.25 -11.92
C GLU A 4 -1.74 12.88 -11.45
N LEU A 5 -0.94 12.84 -10.38
CA LEU A 5 -0.44 11.59 -9.81
C LEU A 5 -1.49 11.01 -8.87
N LEU A 6 -2.05 9.85 -9.22
CA LEU A 6 -3.06 9.15 -8.42
C LEU A 6 -2.46 7.96 -7.69
N ILE A 7 -2.91 7.75 -6.45
CA ILE A 7 -2.56 6.59 -5.63
C ILE A 7 -3.78 5.68 -5.49
N GLY A 8 -3.62 4.40 -5.82
CA GLY A 8 -4.61 3.37 -5.52
C GLY A 8 -4.50 2.90 -4.08
N VAL A 9 -5.63 2.73 -3.38
CA VAL A 9 -5.68 2.20 -2.02
C VAL A 9 -6.64 1.02 -1.98
N VAL A 10 -6.15 -0.15 -1.61
CA VAL A 10 -6.97 -1.35 -1.41
C VAL A 10 -7.17 -1.57 0.09
N ASP A 11 -8.34 -1.21 0.62
CA ASP A 11 -8.59 -1.20 2.06
C ASP A 11 -10.09 -1.24 2.42
N SER A 12 -10.52 -0.66 3.54
CA SER A 12 -11.89 -0.66 4.08
C SER A 12 -12.75 0.54 3.69
N GLY A 13 -12.25 1.42 2.82
CA GLY A 13 -12.96 2.60 2.34
C GLY A 13 -12.32 3.91 2.81
N HIS A 14 -13.12 4.97 2.92
CA HIS A 14 -12.69 6.25 3.47
C HIS A 14 -13.79 6.90 4.33
N ALA A 15 -13.40 7.84 5.19
CA ALA A 15 -14.32 8.63 5.98
C ALA A 15 -14.97 9.76 5.13
N PRO A 16 -16.18 10.25 5.49
CA PRO A 16 -16.85 11.27 4.69
C PRO A 16 -16.07 12.58 4.58
N HIS A 17 -15.37 12.99 5.64
CA HIS A 17 -14.55 14.20 5.65
C HIS A 17 -13.31 14.11 4.75
N GLN A 18 -12.91 12.90 4.33
CA GLN A 18 -11.78 12.66 3.44
C GLN A 18 -12.19 12.65 1.96
N SER A 19 -13.46 12.87 1.63
CA SER A 19 -13.95 12.79 0.24
C SER A 19 -13.22 13.72 -0.72
N ALA A 20 -12.68 14.84 -0.25
CA ALA A 20 -11.86 15.74 -1.07
C ALA A 20 -10.53 15.11 -1.54
N LEU A 21 -9.99 14.16 -0.77
CA LEU A 21 -8.77 13.41 -1.07
C LEU A 21 -9.03 12.23 -2.00
N VAL A 22 -10.30 11.90 -2.28
CA VAL A 22 -10.68 10.72 -3.05
C VAL A 22 -11.19 11.14 -4.43
N ARG A 23 -10.52 10.67 -5.48
CA ARG A 23 -10.89 10.90 -6.89
C ARG A 23 -12.04 10.00 -7.35
N ALA A 24 -11.98 8.74 -6.92
CA ALA A 24 -12.93 7.69 -7.23
C ALA A 24 -12.88 6.63 -6.13
N ALA A 25 -14.01 5.95 -5.89
CA ALA A 25 -14.06 4.81 -4.98
C ALA A 25 -15.01 3.73 -5.50
N ARG A 26 -14.66 2.46 -5.28
CA ARG A 26 -15.43 1.29 -5.69
C ARG A 26 -15.39 0.22 -4.60
N GLY A 27 -16.52 -0.41 -4.30
CA GLY A 27 -16.61 -1.55 -3.38
C GLY A 27 -16.62 -2.88 -4.13
N PHE A 28 -15.89 -3.87 -3.60
CA PHE A 28 -15.77 -5.22 -4.13
C PHE A 28 -16.15 -6.23 -3.05
N TYR A 29 -17.19 -7.02 -3.28
CA TYR A 29 -17.71 -8.00 -2.32
C TYR A 29 -18.16 -9.28 -3.00
N LEU A 30 -18.33 -10.34 -2.22
CA LEU A 30 -18.82 -11.62 -2.72
C LEU A 30 -20.29 -11.81 -2.32
N VAL A 31 -21.10 -12.24 -3.28
CA VAL A 31 -22.45 -12.76 -3.02
C VAL A 31 -22.43 -14.25 -3.40
N GLY A 32 -22.35 -15.11 -2.38
CA GLY A 32 -21.93 -16.49 -2.60
C GLY A 32 -20.45 -16.53 -3.00
N ASP A 33 -20.15 -17.18 -4.13
CA ASP A 33 -18.79 -17.23 -4.71
C ASP A 33 -18.62 -16.25 -5.89
N GLU A 34 -19.62 -15.43 -6.17
CA GLU A 34 -19.59 -14.48 -7.28
C GLU A 34 -19.13 -13.10 -6.81
N LEU A 35 -18.17 -12.53 -7.54
CA LEU A 35 -17.73 -11.16 -7.35
C LEU A 35 -18.80 -10.17 -7.80
N GLN A 36 -19.07 -9.19 -6.95
CA GLN A 36 -19.94 -8.05 -7.22
C GLN A 36 -19.19 -6.75 -6.97
N GLU A 37 -19.58 -5.72 -7.72
CA GLU A 37 -19.04 -4.38 -7.63
C GLU A 37 -20.17 -3.38 -7.41
N ASP A 38 -19.96 -2.41 -6.51
CA ASP A 38 -20.90 -1.32 -6.25
C ASP A 38 -20.14 -0.05 -5.83
N ALA A 39 -20.86 1.03 -5.54
CA ALA A 39 -20.31 2.20 -4.88
C ALA A 39 -19.64 1.81 -3.55
N ALA A 40 -18.47 2.39 -3.27
CA ALA A 40 -17.85 2.23 -1.96
C ALA A 40 -18.75 2.81 -0.87
N GLN A 41 -18.83 2.11 0.24
CA GLN A 41 -19.52 2.54 1.45
C GLN A 41 -18.56 3.27 2.38
N THR A 42 -19.12 4.07 3.29
CA THR A 42 -18.35 4.72 4.37
C THR A 42 -17.51 3.69 5.11
N ASP A 43 -16.26 4.04 5.39
CA ASP A 43 -15.36 3.18 6.16
C ASP A 43 -15.86 2.99 7.59
N ARG A 44 -16.37 1.79 7.88
CA ARG A 44 -16.85 1.41 9.21
C ARG A 44 -15.77 0.81 10.09
N LEU A 45 -14.66 0.36 9.50
CA LEU A 45 -13.52 -0.21 10.23
C LEU A 45 -12.51 0.87 10.65
N GLY A 46 -12.54 2.02 9.98
CA GLY A 46 -11.69 3.18 10.25
C GLY A 46 -10.25 3.05 9.73
N HIS A 47 -9.87 1.88 9.21
CA HIS A 47 -8.49 1.61 8.81
C HIS A 47 -8.14 2.17 7.43
N GLY A 48 -9.03 2.07 6.45
CA GLY A 48 -8.86 2.74 5.17
C GLY A 48 -8.73 4.25 5.35
N SER A 49 -9.50 4.82 6.28
CA SER A 49 -9.41 6.22 6.66
C SER A 49 -8.05 6.57 7.27
N ALA A 50 -7.54 5.73 8.18
CA ALA A 50 -6.20 5.92 8.77
C ALA A 50 -5.07 5.73 7.75
N VAL A 51 -5.24 4.84 6.77
CA VAL A 51 -4.31 4.64 5.65
C VAL A 51 -4.27 5.89 4.77
N LEU A 52 -5.42 6.48 4.44
CA LEU A 52 -5.47 7.73 3.68
C LEU A 52 -4.84 8.90 4.44
N GLU A 53 -5.04 8.99 5.75
CA GLU A 53 -4.35 9.99 6.59
C GLU A 53 -2.84 9.81 6.55
N ALA A 54 -2.34 8.58 6.70
CA ALA A 54 -0.90 8.30 6.65
C ALA A 54 -0.29 8.64 5.28
N LEU A 55 -1.00 8.34 4.19
CA LEU A 55 -0.60 8.75 2.83
C LEU A 55 -0.53 10.27 2.69
N ALA A 56 -1.51 10.99 3.24
CA ALA A 56 -1.65 12.44 3.11
C ALA A 56 -0.68 13.25 3.99
N LEU A 57 0.14 12.61 4.83
CA LEU A 57 1.18 13.29 5.60
C LEU A 57 2.30 13.84 4.71
N GLU A 58 2.52 13.23 3.53
CA GLU A 58 3.50 13.72 2.57
C GLU A 58 2.90 14.83 1.69
N PRO A 59 3.51 16.02 1.64
CA PRO A 59 3.05 17.12 0.80
C PRO A 59 3.04 16.71 -0.67
N GLY A 60 2.03 17.17 -1.42
CA GLY A 60 1.93 16.90 -2.85
C GLY A 60 1.33 15.53 -3.19
N VAL A 61 0.85 14.75 -2.21
CA VAL A 61 -0.01 13.58 -2.47
C VAL A 61 -1.37 14.06 -2.97
N VAL A 62 -1.60 13.87 -4.28
CA VAL A 62 -2.57 14.70 -5.02
C VAL A 62 -4.00 14.21 -4.89
N ARG A 63 -4.25 12.89 -4.89
CA ARG A 63 -5.55 12.24 -4.61
C ARG A 63 -5.47 10.71 -4.73
N GLY A 64 -6.40 10.02 -4.06
CA GLY A 64 -6.49 8.57 -4.04
C GLY A 64 -7.68 8.01 -4.82
N CYS A 65 -7.51 6.81 -5.38
CA CYS A 65 -8.58 5.94 -5.88
C CYS A 65 -8.77 4.80 -4.88
N VAL A 66 -9.93 4.67 -4.25
CA VAL A 66 -10.14 3.75 -3.13
C VAL A 66 -10.91 2.51 -3.58
N ALA A 67 -10.27 1.36 -3.57
CA ALA A 67 -10.90 0.06 -3.77
C ALA A 67 -11.22 -0.56 -2.40
N GLN A 68 -12.48 -0.54 -2.02
CA GLN A 68 -12.96 -1.09 -0.76
C GLN A 68 -13.16 -2.60 -0.88
N VAL A 69 -12.32 -3.37 -0.22
CA VAL A 69 -12.35 -4.85 -0.19
C VAL A 69 -12.69 -5.42 1.19
N PHE A 70 -12.70 -4.55 2.21
CA PHE A 70 -13.24 -4.83 3.53
C PHE A 70 -14.51 -4.01 3.74
N ALA A 71 -15.60 -4.67 4.12
CA ALA A 71 -16.85 -4.01 4.49
C ALA A 71 -16.90 -3.83 6.02
N GLU A 72 -17.73 -4.62 6.71
CA GLU A 72 -17.91 -4.54 8.17
C GLU A 72 -17.00 -5.48 8.97
N ARG A 73 -16.24 -6.34 8.28
CA ARG A 73 -15.39 -7.37 8.89
C ARG A 73 -14.02 -7.38 8.23
N TRP A 74 -13.01 -7.83 8.97
CA TRP A 74 -11.64 -8.05 8.51
C TRP A 74 -11.50 -9.30 7.63
N GLN A 75 -12.37 -9.42 6.64
CA GLN A 75 -12.42 -10.56 5.73
C GLN A 75 -12.48 -10.03 4.31
N THR A 76 -11.57 -10.54 3.49
CA THR A 76 -11.52 -10.30 2.06
C THR A 76 -11.03 -11.58 1.38
N SER A 77 -11.20 -11.66 0.06
CA SER A 77 -10.79 -12.79 -0.74
C SER A 77 -9.73 -12.39 -1.76
N PRO A 78 -8.89 -13.34 -2.22
CA PRO A 78 -8.01 -13.13 -3.36
C PRO A 78 -8.74 -12.57 -4.59
N LEU A 79 -9.99 -13.00 -4.83
CA LEU A 79 -10.82 -12.57 -5.95
C LEU A 79 -11.19 -11.08 -5.85
N GLN A 80 -11.63 -10.62 -4.68
CA GLN A 80 -11.92 -9.21 -4.43
C GLN A 80 -10.67 -8.34 -4.60
N VAL A 81 -9.53 -8.77 -4.06
CA VAL A 81 -8.27 -8.00 -4.15
C VAL A 81 -7.76 -7.94 -5.59
N ALA A 82 -7.87 -9.01 -6.37
CA ALA A 82 -7.48 -9.00 -7.78
C ALA A 82 -8.35 -8.06 -8.63
N ALA A 83 -9.66 -8.07 -8.41
CA ALA A 83 -10.58 -7.15 -9.07
C ALA A 83 -10.30 -5.68 -8.70
N ALA A 84 -10.04 -5.42 -7.41
CA ALA A 84 -9.61 -4.12 -6.94
C ALA A 84 -8.34 -3.63 -7.64
N VAL A 85 -7.32 -4.50 -7.77
CA VAL A 85 -6.08 -4.17 -8.50
C VAL A 85 -6.37 -3.86 -9.96
N HIS A 86 -7.22 -4.65 -10.65
CA HIS A 86 -7.61 -4.36 -12.03
C HIS A 86 -8.31 -3.03 -12.20
N TRP A 87 -9.30 -2.74 -11.36
CA TRP A 87 -10.00 -1.46 -11.38
C TRP A 87 -9.05 -0.28 -11.14
N LEU A 88 -8.06 -0.43 -10.25
CA LEU A 88 -7.06 0.60 -10.00
C LEU A 88 -6.12 0.84 -11.19
N ILE A 89 -5.78 -0.20 -11.95
CA ILE A 89 -5.04 -0.04 -13.22
C ILE A 89 -5.88 0.81 -14.19
N GLU A 90 -7.19 0.56 -14.29
CA GLU A 90 -8.10 1.33 -15.15
C GLU A 90 -8.25 2.79 -14.69
N GLN A 91 -8.06 3.07 -13.40
CA GLN A 91 -8.01 4.44 -12.88
C GLN A 91 -6.68 5.15 -13.16
N ASP A 92 -5.73 4.46 -13.79
CA ASP A 92 -4.38 4.96 -14.10
C ASP A 92 -3.69 5.56 -12.87
N VAL A 93 -3.61 4.75 -11.83
CA VAL A 93 -2.82 5.09 -10.63
C VAL A 93 -1.35 4.80 -10.89
N ALA A 94 -0.46 5.65 -10.36
CA ALA A 94 0.98 5.45 -10.46
C ALA A 94 1.48 4.38 -9.47
N LEU A 95 0.78 4.24 -8.34
CA LEU A 95 1.13 3.34 -7.25
C LEU A 95 -0.14 2.77 -6.62
N ILE A 96 -0.11 1.51 -6.17
CA ILE A 96 -1.15 0.88 -5.37
C ILE A 96 -0.59 0.51 -3.99
N ASN A 97 -1.22 1.01 -2.94
CA ASN A 97 -1.01 0.61 -1.55
C ASN A 97 -1.99 -0.51 -1.16
N LEU A 98 -1.45 -1.67 -0.80
CA LEU A 98 -2.16 -2.86 -0.34
C LEU A 98 -1.85 -3.08 1.15
N SER A 99 -2.67 -2.50 2.01
CA SER A 99 -2.54 -2.59 3.46
C SER A 99 -3.17 -3.86 4.04
N LEU A 100 -2.90 -5.01 3.40
CA LEU A 100 -3.47 -6.31 3.72
C LEU A 100 -2.49 -7.45 3.40
N GLY A 101 -2.75 -8.61 4.00
CA GLY A 101 -2.02 -9.84 3.72
C GLY A 101 -2.93 -11.06 3.75
N LEU A 102 -2.95 -11.82 2.66
CA LEU A 102 -3.62 -13.10 2.51
C LEU A 102 -2.61 -14.23 2.76
N ARG A 103 -3.04 -15.35 3.34
CA ARG A 103 -2.15 -16.47 3.73
C ARG A 103 -1.79 -17.43 2.60
N HIS A 104 -2.41 -17.29 1.44
CA HIS A 104 -2.23 -18.24 0.35
C HIS A 104 -2.00 -17.50 -0.95
N ASP A 105 -0.96 -17.94 -1.67
CA ASP A 105 -0.78 -17.65 -3.07
C ASP A 105 -1.99 -18.13 -3.88
N ARG A 106 -2.44 -17.28 -4.81
CA ARG A 106 -3.50 -17.62 -5.76
C ARG A 106 -3.10 -17.09 -7.14
N PRO A 107 -3.19 -17.93 -8.19
CA PRO A 107 -2.85 -17.54 -9.56
C PRO A 107 -3.52 -16.23 -10.00
N LEU A 108 -4.83 -16.09 -9.75
CA LEU A 108 -5.57 -14.88 -10.14
C LEU A 108 -5.03 -13.59 -9.49
N LEU A 109 -4.56 -13.65 -8.24
CA LEU A 109 -4.05 -12.46 -7.55
C LEU A 109 -2.62 -12.15 -8.01
N ARG A 110 -1.83 -13.20 -8.26
CA ARG A 110 -0.51 -13.10 -8.88
C ARG A 110 -0.60 -12.43 -10.25
N GLU A 111 -1.47 -12.93 -11.11
CA GLU A 111 -1.73 -12.37 -12.45
C GLU A 111 -2.19 -10.91 -12.37
N ALA A 112 -3.03 -10.55 -11.40
CA ALA A 112 -3.42 -9.16 -11.18
C ALA A 112 -2.24 -8.25 -10.82
N CYS A 113 -1.35 -8.72 -9.93
CA CYS A 113 -0.13 -7.99 -9.57
C CYS A 113 0.83 -7.87 -10.76
N GLU A 114 1.03 -8.95 -11.52
CA GLU A 114 1.87 -8.94 -12.72
C GLU A 114 1.34 -7.97 -13.78
N ARG A 115 0.02 -7.91 -13.98
CA ARG A 115 -0.61 -6.92 -14.89
C ARG A 115 -0.40 -5.49 -14.42
N ALA A 116 -0.51 -5.21 -13.12
CA ALA A 116 -0.23 -3.87 -12.58
C ALA A 116 1.24 -3.48 -12.80
N LEU A 117 2.18 -4.38 -12.51
CA LEU A 117 3.60 -4.14 -12.71
C LEU A 117 3.93 -3.93 -14.20
N ALA A 118 3.34 -4.72 -15.10
CA ALA A 118 3.50 -4.57 -16.55
C ALA A 118 2.92 -3.25 -17.09
N ALA A 119 1.89 -2.71 -16.44
CA ALA A 119 1.34 -1.39 -16.73
C ALA A 119 2.19 -0.23 -16.15
N GLY A 120 3.32 -0.53 -15.48
CA GLY A 120 4.19 0.47 -14.87
C GLY A 120 3.72 0.95 -13.49
N VAL A 121 2.69 0.32 -12.91
CA VAL A 121 2.16 0.67 -11.59
C VAL A 121 3.05 0.08 -10.50
N LEU A 122 3.48 0.90 -9.54
CA LEU A 122 4.20 0.41 -8.36
C LEU A 122 3.24 -0.30 -7.40
N LEU A 123 3.63 -1.46 -6.89
CA LEU A 123 2.87 -2.17 -5.86
C LEU A 123 3.60 -2.09 -4.53
N CYS A 124 2.94 -1.52 -3.53
CA CYS A 124 3.41 -1.48 -2.15
C CYS A 124 2.48 -2.32 -1.30
N ALA A 125 2.99 -3.35 -0.63
CA ALA A 125 2.17 -4.22 0.19
C ALA A 125 2.75 -4.37 1.59
N SER A 126 1.86 -4.36 2.59
CA SER A 126 2.26 -4.59 3.97
C SER A 126 2.73 -6.03 4.15
N SER A 127 3.85 -6.18 4.84
CA SER A 127 4.46 -7.47 5.18
C SER A 127 4.66 -7.55 6.69
N PRO A 128 4.29 -8.67 7.33
CA PRO A 128 4.49 -8.82 8.76
C PRO A 128 5.99 -8.83 9.10
N ALA A 129 6.38 -8.13 10.16
CA ALA A 129 7.78 -8.07 10.60
C ALA A 129 8.31 -9.45 11.04
N GLN A 130 7.41 -10.34 11.46
CA GLN A 130 7.68 -11.71 11.89
C GLN A 130 6.54 -12.63 11.49
N GLY A 131 6.82 -13.91 11.30
CA GLY A 131 5.82 -14.92 10.96
C GLY A 131 5.84 -15.30 9.49
N GLU A 132 4.72 -15.86 9.04
CA GLU A 132 4.58 -16.40 7.69
C GLU A 132 4.50 -15.30 6.62
N ALA A 133 4.96 -15.66 5.43
CA ALA A 133 4.81 -14.86 4.23
C ALA A 133 3.33 -14.61 3.92
N VAL A 134 3.02 -13.41 3.44
CA VAL A 134 1.67 -13.03 3.02
C VAL A 134 1.67 -12.53 1.58
N TRP A 135 0.50 -12.59 0.94
CA TRP A 135 0.27 -12.12 -0.41
C TRP A 135 -0.68 -10.91 -0.41
N PRO A 136 -0.43 -9.87 -1.22
CA PRO A 136 0.48 -9.86 -2.38
C PRO A 136 1.96 -9.53 -2.10
N ALA A 137 2.34 -9.19 -0.86
CA ALA A 137 3.72 -8.81 -0.53
C ALA A 137 4.78 -9.81 -1.04
N SER A 138 4.49 -11.11 -1.02
CA SER A 138 5.44 -12.13 -1.45
C SER A 138 5.58 -12.32 -2.97
N TYR A 139 4.86 -11.56 -3.80
CA TYR A 139 5.00 -11.65 -5.26
C TYR A 139 6.21 -10.87 -5.78
N PRO A 140 6.90 -11.38 -6.82
CA PRO A 140 8.00 -10.67 -7.46
C PRO A 140 7.58 -9.28 -7.94
N GLY A 141 8.44 -8.28 -7.69
CA GLY A 141 8.20 -6.89 -8.11
C GLY A 141 7.35 -6.06 -7.15
N VAL A 142 6.65 -6.68 -6.20
CA VAL A 142 5.97 -5.96 -5.11
C VAL A 142 7.00 -5.46 -4.09
N LEU A 143 6.89 -4.20 -3.68
CA LEU A 143 7.71 -3.62 -2.62
C LEU A 143 7.12 -4.03 -1.27
N ARG A 144 7.90 -4.78 -0.49
CA ARG A 144 7.46 -5.35 0.79
C ARG A 144 7.81 -4.40 1.92
N ILE A 145 6.79 -3.86 2.57
CA ILE A 145 6.97 -2.85 3.61
C ILE A 145 6.52 -3.37 4.96
N THR A 146 7.35 -3.17 5.98
CA THR A 146 7.00 -3.48 7.36
C THR A 146 7.24 -2.28 8.27
N GLY A 147 6.84 -2.43 9.51
CA GLY A 147 7.06 -1.45 10.56
C GLY A 147 8.50 -1.37 11.02
N ASP A 148 9.03 -0.16 11.18
CA ASP A 148 10.32 0.09 11.80
C ASP A 148 10.24 1.26 12.79
N ALA A 149 10.36 0.95 14.08
CA ALA A 149 10.27 1.94 15.15
C ALA A 149 11.47 2.91 15.19
N ARG A 150 12.54 2.64 14.43
CA ARG A 150 13.67 3.57 14.28
C ARG A 150 13.31 4.77 13.40
N CYS A 151 12.37 4.60 12.48
CA CYS A 151 12.01 5.64 11.51
C CYS A 151 11.12 6.71 12.15
N ALA A 152 11.52 7.98 12.00
CA ALA A 152 10.68 9.14 12.21
C ALA A 152 9.84 9.44 10.94
N PRO A 153 8.82 10.33 11.01
CA PRO A 153 8.14 10.82 9.81
C PRO A 153 9.13 11.32 8.76
N GLY A 154 8.90 10.99 7.49
CA GLY A 154 9.83 11.31 6.39
C GLY A 154 11.00 10.34 6.22
N GLN A 155 11.18 9.37 7.11
CA GLN A 155 12.29 8.40 7.06
C GLN A 155 11.82 7.00 6.70
N TRP A 156 12.75 6.22 6.15
CA TRP A 156 12.57 4.80 5.90
C TRP A 156 13.88 4.04 6.10
N SER A 157 13.78 2.74 6.27
CA SER A 157 14.90 1.80 6.35
C SER A 157 14.98 0.96 5.09
N TRP A 158 16.19 0.69 4.61
CA TRP A 158 16.47 -0.37 3.65
C TRP A 158 16.79 -1.64 4.43
N LEU A 159 15.80 -2.51 4.61
CA LEU A 159 15.94 -3.72 5.44
C LEU A 159 16.63 -4.85 4.68
N ALA A 160 16.28 -5.01 3.40
CA ALA A 160 16.73 -6.13 2.54
C ALA A 160 16.69 -7.48 3.26
N SER A 161 15.61 -7.73 4.00
CA SER A 161 15.43 -8.93 4.81
C SER A 161 14.56 -9.96 4.09
N ALA A 162 14.48 -11.16 4.66
CA ALA A 162 13.57 -12.19 4.15
C ALA A 162 12.10 -11.74 4.22
N GLN A 163 11.74 -10.95 5.25
CA GLN A 163 10.37 -10.53 5.52
C GLN A 163 9.96 -9.28 4.73
N ALA A 164 10.85 -8.29 4.61
CA ALA A 164 10.53 -7.00 4.01
C ALA A 164 11.75 -6.34 3.37
N ASP A 165 11.50 -5.58 2.32
CA ASP A 165 12.49 -4.75 1.63
C ASP A 165 12.72 -3.45 2.40
N PHE A 166 11.63 -2.84 2.88
CA PHE A 166 11.62 -1.53 3.52
C PHE A 166 10.97 -1.54 4.90
N GLY A 167 11.47 -0.64 5.76
CA GLY A 167 10.88 -0.30 7.05
C GLY A 167 10.39 1.13 7.03
N ALA A 168 9.25 1.41 7.65
CA ALA A 168 8.69 2.77 7.76
C ALA A 168 8.00 2.97 9.12
N PRO A 169 7.72 4.22 9.52
CA PRO A 169 7.10 4.51 10.81
C PRO A 169 5.78 3.74 11.00
N VAL A 170 5.62 3.15 12.18
CA VAL A 170 4.46 2.27 12.47
C VAL A 170 3.21 3.02 12.92
N THR A 171 3.31 4.29 13.29
CA THR A 171 2.24 5.04 13.94
C THR A 171 1.59 6.08 13.02
N ALA A 172 0.27 6.10 13.00
CA ALA A 172 -0.57 7.20 12.54
C ALA A 172 -1.92 7.14 13.26
N GLY A 173 -2.44 8.28 13.74
CA GLY A 173 -3.78 8.34 14.34
C GLY A 173 -4.03 7.44 15.56
N GLY A 174 -2.99 7.00 16.27
CA GLY A 174 -3.12 6.09 17.43
C GLY A 174 -3.24 4.59 17.10
N LEU A 175 -3.24 4.23 15.81
CA LEU A 175 -3.14 2.86 15.33
C LEU A 175 -1.67 2.52 15.02
N ALA A 176 -1.32 1.24 15.09
CA ALA A 176 0.03 0.75 14.80
C ALA A 176 0.01 -0.53 13.98
N GLY A 177 0.87 -0.62 12.96
CA GLY A 177 1.03 -1.86 12.20
C GLY A 177 1.75 -1.68 10.87
N ALA A 178 2.07 -2.81 10.24
CA ALA A 178 2.70 -2.84 8.91
C ALA A 178 1.85 -2.15 7.83
N SER A 179 0.52 -2.10 7.99
CA SER A 179 -0.39 -1.37 7.11
C SER A 179 -0.12 0.13 7.10
N LEU A 180 0.11 0.75 8.27
CA LEU A 180 0.41 2.19 8.34
C LEU A 180 1.82 2.48 7.86
N ALA A 181 2.78 1.61 8.16
CA ALA A 181 4.13 1.73 7.60
C ALA A 181 4.12 1.67 6.06
N CYS A 182 3.32 0.77 5.49
CA CYS A 182 3.11 0.69 4.04
C CYS A 182 2.50 1.98 3.47
N ALA A 183 1.51 2.55 4.16
CA ALA A 183 0.87 3.80 3.77
C ALA A 183 1.85 5.00 3.83
N HIS A 184 2.60 5.16 4.91
CA HIS A 184 3.64 6.18 5.05
C HIS A 184 4.67 6.07 3.91
N PHE A 185 5.18 4.85 3.66
CA PHE A 185 6.15 4.62 2.61
C PHE A 185 5.58 4.90 1.22
N SER A 186 4.32 4.54 0.98
CA SER A 186 3.61 4.83 -0.27
C SER A 186 3.46 6.34 -0.51
N GLY A 187 3.24 7.13 0.55
CA GLY A 187 3.22 8.60 0.49
C GLY A 187 4.58 9.17 0.08
N LEU A 188 5.68 8.64 0.64
CA LEU A 188 7.05 9.03 0.28
C LEU A 188 7.35 8.75 -1.19
N LEU A 189 6.92 7.58 -1.69
CA LEU A 189 7.07 7.22 -3.10
C LEU A 189 6.26 8.15 -4.01
N ALA A 190 5.02 8.45 -3.65
CA ALA A 190 4.17 9.33 -4.44
C ALA A 190 4.77 10.74 -4.54
N ARG A 191 5.31 11.28 -3.45
CA ARG A 191 6.03 12.55 -3.46
C ARG A 191 7.29 12.48 -4.32
N HIS A 192 8.09 11.42 -4.22
CA HIS A 192 9.26 11.26 -5.09
C HIS A 192 8.88 11.26 -6.57
N LEU A 193 7.84 10.52 -6.95
CA LEU A 193 7.34 10.46 -8.33
C LEU A 193 6.76 11.81 -8.80
N HIS A 194 6.13 12.57 -7.90
CA HIS A 194 5.67 13.92 -8.19
C HIS A 194 6.84 14.87 -8.49
N ASP A 195 7.89 14.82 -7.66
CA ASP A 195 9.08 15.65 -7.80
C ASP A 195 9.96 15.21 -9.00
N HIS A 196 9.85 13.94 -9.42
CA HIS A 196 10.67 13.33 -10.48
C HIS A 196 9.82 12.56 -11.51
N PRO A 197 9.01 13.24 -12.35
CA PRO A 197 8.03 12.61 -13.25
C PRO A 197 8.62 11.75 -14.38
N GLY A 198 9.95 11.67 -14.50
CA GLY A 198 10.67 10.78 -15.43
C GLY A 198 11.51 9.70 -14.74
N SER A 199 11.40 9.54 -13.41
CA SER A 199 12.11 8.52 -12.66
C SER A 199 11.62 7.13 -13.07
N ASP A 200 12.51 6.33 -13.66
CA ASP A 200 12.21 4.94 -13.93
C ASP A 200 12.32 4.09 -12.66
N ARG A 201 11.91 2.83 -12.73
CA ARG A 201 11.93 1.92 -11.58
C ARG A 201 13.35 1.72 -11.02
N ALA A 202 14.37 1.69 -11.86
CA ALA A 202 15.74 1.46 -11.41
C ALA A 202 16.26 2.68 -10.63
N ALA A 203 16.08 3.88 -11.20
CA ALA A 203 16.41 5.15 -10.56
C ALA A 203 15.67 5.33 -9.22
N LEU A 204 14.39 4.97 -9.18
CA LEU A 204 13.60 4.97 -7.95
C LEU A 204 14.19 4.01 -6.91
N LEU A 205 14.46 2.75 -7.26
CA LEU A 205 15.01 1.76 -6.32
C LEU A 205 16.39 2.17 -5.81
N ASP A 206 17.23 2.76 -6.65
CA ASP A 206 18.53 3.28 -6.24
C ASP A 206 18.39 4.48 -5.30
N HIS A 207 17.46 5.40 -5.59
CA HIS A 207 17.13 6.50 -4.67
C HIS A 207 16.69 5.97 -3.30
N LEU A 208 15.78 4.99 -3.28
CA LEU A 208 15.28 4.40 -2.03
C LEU A 208 16.39 3.69 -1.24
N ARG A 209 17.35 3.07 -1.91
CA ARG A 209 18.50 2.45 -1.25
C ARG A 209 19.44 3.49 -0.67
N CYS A 210 19.81 4.49 -1.46
CA CYS A 210 20.78 5.53 -1.06
C CYS A 210 20.21 6.51 -0.03
N GLY A 211 18.90 6.77 -0.05
CA GLY A 211 18.23 7.70 0.87
C GLY A 211 17.77 7.08 2.19
N ALA A 212 17.94 5.78 2.40
CA ALA A 212 17.48 5.11 3.61
C ALA A 212 18.22 5.64 4.86
N ALA A 213 17.45 6.01 5.89
CA ALA A 213 17.97 6.48 7.16
C ALA A 213 18.64 5.35 7.97
N PHE A 214 18.21 4.11 7.76
CA PHE A 214 18.78 2.93 8.41
C PHE A 214 18.98 1.80 7.41
N LEU A 215 20.05 1.02 7.62
CA LEU A 215 20.38 -0.15 6.81
C LEU A 215 20.25 -1.43 7.65
N GLY A 216 19.60 -2.43 7.09
CA GLY A 216 19.37 -3.73 7.72
C GLY A 216 18.30 -3.73 8.82
N PRO A 217 17.90 -4.92 9.30
CA PRO A 217 16.88 -5.07 10.34
C PRO A 217 17.31 -4.50 11.70
N GLU A 218 16.34 -4.02 12.48
CA GLU A 218 16.56 -3.62 13.88
C GLU A 218 17.11 -4.81 14.68
N ARG A 219 18.28 -4.63 15.29
CA ARG A 219 18.84 -5.59 16.23
C ARG A 219 18.60 -5.05 17.63
N ARG A 220 17.52 -5.48 18.28
CA ARG A 220 17.37 -5.27 19.72
C ARG A 220 18.40 -6.14 20.42
N GLY A 221 19.46 -5.51 20.93
CA GLY A 221 20.44 -6.19 21.76
C GLY A 221 19.73 -6.77 22.99
N ARG A 222 19.91 -8.05 23.26
CA ARG A 222 19.91 -8.48 24.66
C ARG A 222 21.04 -7.69 25.32
N HIS A 223 20.70 -6.78 26.22
CA HIS A 223 21.71 -6.30 27.17
C HIS A 223 22.30 -7.54 27.86
N PRO A 224 23.63 -7.64 27.99
CA PRO A 224 24.25 -8.68 28.80
C PRO A 224 23.78 -8.60 30.25
#